data_AF-A0A6L8UW61-F1
#
_entry.id   AF-A0A6L8UW61-F1
#
_cell.length_a   1.000
_cell.length_b   1.000
_cell.length_c   1.000
_cell.angle_alpha   90.00
_cell.angle_beta   90.00
_cell.angle_gamma   90.00
#
_symmetry.space_group_name_H-M   'P 1'
#
loop_
_entity.id
_entity.type
_entity.pdbx_description
1 polymer ?
#
loop_
_entity_poly.entity_id
_entity_poly.type
_entity_poly.pdbx_seq_one_letter_code
_entity_poly.pdbx_strand_id
1 'polypeptide(L)'
;MQYWRTLNTGRNLPFGTITVRNQSPHCTLTVKADTTGDGISDITLFTLTELNQTKSITLGAVASLEISSSSSAELKGIGQFSITAHYYFARKKRKSLKKKILVTPRPQIISDSPGKEEICLVKEETEQITCKS
;
A
#
# COMPACT_ATOMS: atom_id res chain seq x y z
N MET A 1 12.46 -18.33 -5.77
CA MET A 1 13.12 -17.42 -4.79
C MET A 1 12.09 -16.60 -4.06
N GLN A 2 12.37 -16.18 -2.84
CA GLN A 2 11.42 -15.45 -1.99
C GLN A 2 12.12 -14.25 -1.37
N TYR A 3 11.49 -13.09 -1.46
CA TYR A 3 11.91 -11.84 -0.85
C TYR A 3 10.86 -11.42 0.17
N TRP A 4 11.32 -11.03 1.36
CA TRP A 4 10.49 -10.62 2.48
C TRP A 4 10.84 -9.20 2.89
N ARG A 5 9.83 -8.35 3.08
CA ARG A 5 10.00 -7.00 3.60
C ARG A 5 8.98 -6.72 4.68
N THR A 6 9.47 -6.49 5.90
CA THR A 6 8.67 -5.92 6.98
C THR A 6 8.50 -4.43 6.72
N LEU A 7 7.26 -3.96 6.69
CA LEU A 7 6.97 -2.53 6.57
C LEU A 7 7.05 -1.95 7.99
N ASN A 8 8.25 -1.66 8.48
CA ASN A 8 8.45 -1.13 9.83
C ASN A 8 8.03 0.34 9.90
N THR A 9 6.72 0.59 9.99
CA THR A 9 6.17 1.94 9.90
C THR A 9 5.96 2.59 11.26
N GLY A 10 6.33 1.91 12.36
CA GLY A 10 6.28 2.40 13.74
C GLY A 10 4.88 2.71 14.29
N ARG A 11 3.88 2.78 13.40
CA ARG A 11 2.44 2.89 13.65
C ARG A 11 1.73 2.13 12.54
N ASN A 12 0.64 1.44 12.87
CA ASN A 12 -0.32 0.89 11.91
C ASN A 12 -0.64 1.99 10.89
N LEU A 13 -0.05 1.92 9.71
CA LEU A 13 -0.41 2.84 8.66
C LEU A 13 -1.79 2.42 8.19
N PRO A 14 -2.80 3.29 8.34
CA PRO A 14 -4.18 2.88 8.16
C PRO A 14 -4.45 2.46 6.72
N PHE A 15 -3.65 2.94 5.76
CA PHE A 15 -3.67 2.52 4.37
C PHE A 15 -2.39 2.91 3.62
N GLY A 16 -1.98 2.08 2.66
CA GLY A 16 -0.85 2.32 1.77
C GLY A 16 -1.10 1.75 0.37
N THR A 17 -0.51 2.37 -0.64
CA THR A 17 -0.50 1.83 -2.01
C THR A 17 0.84 1.20 -2.29
N ILE A 18 0.82 -0.07 -2.66
CA ILE A 18 2.01 -0.81 -3.08
C ILE A 18 1.93 -0.98 -4.58
N THR A 19 2.98 -0.57 -5.26
CA THR A 19 3.17 -0.76 -6.69
C THR A 19 4.35 -1.70 -6.89
N VAL A 20 4.16 -2.76 -7.67
CA VAL A 20 5.23 -3.70 -8.03
C VAL A 20 5.35 -3.72 -9.55
N ARG A 21 6.59 -3.60 -10.03
CA ARG A 21 6.92 -3.74 -11.45
C ARG A 21 7.81 -4.96 -11.66
N ASN A 22 7.38 -5.85 -12.53
CA ASN A 22 8.19 -6.97 -12.98
C ASN A 22 9.22 -6.49 -14.00
N GLN A 23 10.50 -6.65 -13.71
CA GLN A 23 11.59 -6.34 -14.64
C GLN A 23 12.32 -7.61 -15.09
N SER A 24 11.81 -8.77 -14.69
CA SER A 24 12.41 -10.07 -14.98
C SER A 24 11.86 -10.62 -16.29
N PRO A 25 12.69 -10.88 -17.31
CA PRO A 25 12.26 -11.63 -18.46
C PRO A 25 11.95 -13.08 -18.05
N HIS A 26 10.80 -13.60 -18.48
CA HIS A 26 10.36 -14.99 -18.24
C HIS A 26 10.19 -15.41 -16.77
N CYS A 27 10.05 -14.46 -15.84
CA CYS A 27 9.70 -14.78 -14.46
C CYS A 27 8.29 -14.32 -14.12
N THR A 28 7.57 -15.18 -13.42
CA THR A 28 6.29 -14.87 -12.79
C THR A 28 6.56 -14.44 -11.35
N LEU A 29 6.11 -13.24 -10.99
CA LEU A 29 6.14 -12.71 -9.63
C LEU A 29 4.77 -12.89 -8.98
N THR A 30 4.76 -13.50 -7.80
CA THR A 30 3.56 -13.57 -6.96
C THR A 30 3.76 -12.71 -5.73
N VAL A 31 2.89 -11.72 -5.55
CA VAL A 31 2.94 -10.77 -4.44
C VAL A 31 1.87 -11.18 -3.42
N LYS A 32 2.30 -11.39 -2.18
CA LYS A 32 1.45 -11.73 -1.05
C LYS A 32 1.69 -10.74 0.10
N ALA A 33 0.75 -10.67 1.03
CA ALA A 33 0.85 -9.88 2.23
C ALA A 33 0.48 -10.71 3.45
N ASP A 34 1.05 -10.33 4.59
CA ASP A 34 0.58 -10.68 5.92
C ASP A 34 -0.20 -9.48 6.48
N THR A 35 -1.51 -9.65 6.63
CA THR A 35 -2.39 -8.62 7.20
C THR A 35 -2.58 -8.73 8.71
N THR A 36 -2.16 -9.84 9.31
CA THR A 36 -2.38 -10.15 10.74
C THR A 36 -1.16 -9.86 11.61
N GLY A 37 0.04 -9.87 11.05
CA GLY A 37 1.30 -9.67 11.74
C GLY A 37 1.84 -10.93 12.43
N ASP A 38 1.37 -12.13 12.04
CA ASP A 38 1.87 -13.40 12.55
C ASP A 38 3.15 -13.88 11.82
N GLY A 39 3.59 -13.14 10.79
CA GLY A 39 4.75 -13.47 9.97
C GLY A 39 4.45 -14.44 8.84
N ILE A 40 3.17 -14.79 8.61
CA ILE A 40 2.72 -15.69 7.55
C ILE A 40 1.85 -14.88 6.58
N SER A 41 2.21 -14.90 5.29
CA SER A 41 1.39 -14.27 4.27
C SER A 41 0.02 -14.97 4.16
N ASP A 42 -1.05 -14.27 4.50
CA ASP A 42 -2.41 -14.78 4.56
C ASP A 42 -3.21 -14.49 3.28
N ILE A 43 -2.79 -13.50 2.48
CA ILE A 43 -3.48 -13.09 1.24
C ILE A 43 -2.52 -12.98 0.05
N THR A 44 -2.97 -13.49 -1.10
CA THR A 44 -2.32 -13.21 -2.40
C THR A 44 -2.94 -11.95 -3.00
N LEU A 45 -2.12 -10.94 -3.26
CA LEU A 45 -2.56 -9.65 -3.76
C LEU A 45 -2.75 -9.69 -5.28
N PHE A 46 -1.70 -10.09 -5.99
CA PHE A 46 -1.72 -10.25 -7.44
C PHE A 46 -0.46 -10.98 -7.95
N THR A 47 -0.56 -11.42 -9.20
CA THR A 47 0.54 -12.03 -9.96
C THR A 47 0.91 -11.13 -11.14
N LEU A 48 2.21 -11.03 -11.41
CA LEU A 48 2.77 -10.40 -12.61
C LEU A 48 3.50 -11.46 -13.44
N THR A 49 3.08 -11.66 -14.68
CA THR A 49 3.58 -12.71 -15.58
C THR A 49 4.40 -12.16 -16.75
N GLU A 50 4.24 -10.86 -17.05
CA GLU A 50 4.86 -10.22 -18.21
C GLU A 50 6.01 -9.28 -17.82
N LEU A 51 6.97 -9.12 -18.72
CA LEU A 51 8.06 -8.16 -18.57
C LEU A 51 7.51 -6.73 -18.56
N ASN A 52 7.99 -5.90 -17.66
CA ASN A 52 7.53 -4.52 -17.40
C ASN A 52 6.08 -4.38 -16.96
N GLN A 53 5.37 -5.50 -16.71
CA GLN A 53 4.05 -5.44 -16.13
C GLN A 53 4.14 -4.74 -14.77
N THR A 54 3.23 -3.81 -14.55
CA THR A 54 3.14 -3.05 -13.30
C THR A 54 1.73 -3.21 -12.76
N LYS A 55 1.62 -3.55 -11.48
CA LYS A 55 0.35 -3.60 -10.76
C LYS A 55 0.49 -2.85 -9.46
N SER A 56 -0.59 -2.19 -9.06
CA SER A 56 -0.70 -1.52 -7.79
C SER A 56 -1.95 -1.95 -7.05
N ILE A 57 -1.87 -1.91 -5.72
CA ILE A 57 -3.00 -2.15 -4.83
C ILE A 57 -2.93 -1.21 -3.66
N THR A 58 -4.08 -0.69 -3.25
CA THR A 58 -4.22 0.04 -2.00
C THR A 58 -4.75 -0.92 -0.94
N LEU A 59 -4.00 -1.09 0.13
CA LEU A 59 -4.35 -1.95 1.25
C LEU A 59 -4.51 -1.12 2.51
N GLY A 60 -5.26 -1.66 3.47
CA GLY A 60 -5.30 -1.15 4.84
C GLY A 60 -4.00 -1.43 5.58
N ALA A 61 -4.08 -1.66 6.89
CA ALA A 61 -2.91 -2.07 7.67
C ALA A 61 -2.34 -3.40 7.11
N VAL A 62 -1.07 -3.39 6.72
CA VAL A 62 -0.30 -4.56 6.27
C VAL A 62 0.94 -4.65 7.16
N ALA A 63 1.23 -5.83 7.70
CA ALA A 63 2.38 -6.04 8.57
C ALA A 63 3.65 -6.35 7.75
N SER A 64 3.53 -7.18 6.72
CA SER A 64 4.66 -7.51 5.84
C SER A 64 4.23 -7.87 4.42
N LEU A 65 5.20 -7.79 3.50
CA LEU A 65 5.05 -8.20 2.10
C LEU A 65 6.01 -9.32 1.76
N GLU A 66 5.50 -10.31 1.05
CA GLU A 66 6.25 -11.42 0.47
C GLU A 66 6.15 -11.36 -1.04
N ILE A 67 7.29 -11.35 -1.71
CA ILE A 67 7.35 -11.46 -3.17
C ILE A 67 8.13 -12.71 -3.52
N SER A 68 7.46 -13.63 -4.19
CA SER A 68 8.09 -14.82 -4.72
C SER A 68 8.28 -14.69 -6.23
N SER A 69 9.46 -15.07 -6.69
CA SER A 69 9.81 -15.12 -8.11
C SER A 69 10.00 -16.58 -8.52
N SER A 70 9.32 -16.97 -9.59
CA SER A 70 9.40 -18.28 -10.22
C SER A 70 9.69 -18.11 -11.71
N SER A 71 10.52 -18.98 -12.27
CA SER A 71 10.84 -19.03 -13.71
C SER A 71 10.56 -20.44 -14.22
N SER A 72 10.40 -20.59 -15.54
CA SER A 72 10.33 -21.93 -16.13
C SER A 72 11.65 -22.67 -15.90
N ALA A 73 11.58 -24.00 -15.72
CA ALA A 73 12.71 -24.84 -15.32
C ALA A 73 13.93 -24.78 -16.27
N GLU A 74 13.75 -24.29 -17.50
CA GLU A 74 14.79 -24.21 -18.54
C GLU A 74 15.64 -22.93 -18.45
N LEU A 75 15.20 -21.91 -17.69
CA LEU A 75 15.90 -20.64 -17.57
C LEU A 75 16.41 -20.45 -16.13
N LYS A 76 17.70 -20.15 -15.96
CA LYS A 76 18.22 -19.64 -14.69
C LYS A 76 17.56 -18.27 -14.43
N GLY A 77 16.48 -18.26 -13.66
CA GLY A 77 15.72 -17.05 -13.37
C GLY A 77 16.47 -16.10 -12.46
N ILE A 78 16.85 -14.93 -12.98
CA ILE A 78 17.21 -13.77 -12.16
C ILE A 78 15.93 -12.97 -11.96
N GLY A 79 15.45 -12.91 -10.73
CA GLY A 79 14.29 -12.11 -10.37
C GLY A 79 14.69 -10.65 -10.19
N GLN A 80 14.42 -9.79 -11.16
CA GLN A 80 14.50 -8.33 -11.08
C GLN A 80 13.12 -7.70 -10.97
N PHE A 81 12.90 -6.88 -9.95
CA PHE A 81 11.66 -6.15 -9.75
C PHE A 81 11.88 -4.90 -8.90
N SER A 82 10.95 -3.95 -9.01
CA SER A 82 10.92 -2.78 -8.15
C SER A 82 9.62 -2.72 -7.36
N ILE A 83 9.71 -2.29 -6.10
CA ILE A 83 8.56 -2.04 -5.23
C ILE A 83 8.55 -0.55 -4.90
N THR A 84 7.41 0.11 -5.11
CA THR A 84 7.16 1.47 -4.63
C THR A 84 6.01 1.42 -3.62
N ALA A 85 6.25 1.84 -2.40
CA ALA A 85 5.26 1.95 -1.34
C ALA A 85 4.94 3.43 -1.08
N HIS A 86 3.66 3.79 -1.24
CA HIS A 86 3.11 5.08 -0.84
C HIS A 86 2.31 4.93 0.44
N TYR A 87 2.67 5.71 1.44
CA TYR A 87 2.06 5.65 2.76
C TYR A 87 1.19 6.87 2.99
N TYR A 88 -0.06 6.64 3.39
CA TYR A 88 -1.03 7.72 3.54
C TYR A 88 -1.60 7.77 4.96
N PHE A 89 -2.10 8.95 5.33
CA PHE A 89 -2.96 9.10 6.50
C PHE A 89 -4.23 9.88 6.16
N ALA A 90 -5.31 9.54 6.85
CA ALA A 90 -6.55 10.29 6.80
C ALA A 90 -6.51 11.35 7.89
N ARG A 91 -6.60 12.63 7.51
CA ARG A 91 -6.79 13.73 8.45
C ARG A 91 -8.26 14.13 8.44
N LYS A 92 -8.90 14.09 9.61
CA LYS A 92 -10.18 14.77 9.79
C LYS A 92 -9.93 16.28 9.75
N LYS A 93 -10.52 16.98 8.78
CA LYS A 93 -10.57 18.46 8.85
C LYS A 93 -11.34 18.84 10.10
N ARG A 94 -10.65 19.49 11.06
CA ARG A 94 -11.35 20.16 12.17
C ARG A 94 -12.28 21.19 11.52
N LYS A 95 -13.59 21.09 11.76
CA LYS A 95 -14.52 22.19 11.48
C LYS A 95 -13.93 23.42 12.16
N SER A 96 -13.49 24.41 11.40
CA SER A 96 -13.05 25.69 11.94
C SER A 96 -14.22 26.23 12.78
N LEU A 97 -14.00 26.41 14.08
CA LEU A 97 -14.97 27.03 14.97
C LEU A 97 -15.07 28.50 14.52
N LYS A 98 -15.94 28.80 13.55
CA LYS A 98 -16.32 30.19 13.30
C LYS A 98 -16.91 30.69 14.60
N LYS A 99 -16.19 31.58 15.29
CA LYS A 99 -16.68 32.34 16.45
C LYS A 99 -18.02 32.96 16.04
N LYS A 100 -19.13 32.37 16.46
CA LYS A 100 -20.46 32.96 16.27
C LYS A 100 -20.55 34.12 17.26
N ILE A 101 -20.48 35.34 16.74
CA ILE A 101 -21.03 36.49 17.46
C ILE A 101 -22.53 36.22 17.57
N LEU A 102 -23.02 36.19 18.80
CA LEU A 102 -24.41 35.92 19.16
C LEU A 102 -25.28 37.07 18.66
N VAL A 103 -26.17 36.77 17.71
CA VAL A 103 -27.41 37.52 17.48
C VAL A 103 -28.55 36.51 17.41
N THR A 104 -29.65 36.83 18.09
CA THR A 104 -30.82 36.05 18.55
C THR A 104 -31.60 35.25 17.47
N PRO A 105 -32.51 34.32 17.86
CA PRO A 105 -32.67 33.02 17.20
C PRO A 105 -33.71 32.99 16.08
N ARG A 106 -33.43 32.19 15.04
CA ARG A 106 -34.42 31.59 14.14
C ARG A 106 -34.14 30.08 14.06
N PRO A 107 -35.16 29.21 14.03
CA PRO A 107 -34.93 27.77 14.03
C PRO A 107 -34.33 27.38 12.68
N GLN A 108 -33.06 26.98 12.67
CA GLN A 108 -32.41 26.38 11.51
C GLN A 108 -32.19 24.90 11.79
N ILE A 109 -32.76 24.08 10.91
CA ILE A 109 -32.55 22.64 10.84
C ILE A 109 -31.04 22.41 10.72
N ILE A 110 -30.46 21.73 11.71
CA ILE A 110 -29.04 21.35 11.71
C ILE A 110 -28.90 20.19 10.74
N SER A 111 -28.52 20.48 9.49
CA SER A 111 -28.00 19.46 8.59
C SER A 111 -26.51 19.25 8.91
N ASP A 112 -26.21 18.31 9.80
CA ASP A 112 -24.84 17.86 10.04
C ASP A 112 -24.36 17.09 8.82
N SER A 113 -23.63 17.77 7.93
CA SER A 113 -22.90 17.11 6.85
C SER A 113 -21.61 16.51 7.44
N PRO A 114 -21.33 15.22 7.22
CA PRO A 114 -20.09 14.60 7.69
C PRO A 114 -18.90 15.27 6.98
N GLY A 115 -17.90 15.68 7.76
CA GLY A 115 -16.73 16.38 7.26
C GLY A 115 -15.95 15.49 6.28
N LYS A 116 -15.60 16.03 5.10
CA LYS A 116 -14.74 15.35 4.12
C LYS A 116 -13.37 15.03 4.75
N GLU A 117 -13.00 13.76 4.79
CA GLU A 117 -11.66 13.32 5.17
C GLU A 117 -10.66 13.71 4.09
N GLU A 118 -9.49 14.21 4.49
CA GLU A 118 -8.40 14.59 3.59
C GLU A 118 -7.33 13.49 3.64
N ILE A 119 -7.01 12.91 2.48
CA ILE A 119 -5.95 11.90 2.34
C ILE A 119 -4.65 12.61 2.01
N CYS A 120 -3.61 12.40 2.82
CA CYS A 120 -2.29 12.97 2.59
C CYS A 120 -1.24 11.88 2.44
N LEU A 121 -0.37 11.99 1.42
CA LEU A 121 0.84 11.18 1.30
C LEU A 121 1.85 11.63 2.36
N VAL A 122 2.35 10.68 3.16
CA VAL A 122 3.27 10.94 4.27
C VAL A 122 4.68 10.51 3.92
N LYS A 123 4.80 9.41 3.17
CA LYS A 123 6.08 8.81 2.84
C LYS A 123 5.97 8.03 1.54
N GLU A 124 7.02 8.06 0.74
CA GLU A 124 7.20 7.23 -0.44
C GLU A 124 8.55 6.52 -0.30
N GLU A 125 8.57 5.22 -0.60
CA GLU A 125 9.78 4.41 -0.62
C GLU A 125 9.81 3.57 -1.88
N THR A 126 10.87 3.68 -2.67
CA THR A 126 11.09 2.83 -3.84
C THR A 126 12.36 2.02 -3.66
N GLU A 127 12.26 0.71 -3.90
CA GLU A 127 13.37 -0.22 -3.83
C GLU A 127 13.47 -1.02 -5.12
N GLN A 128 14.69 -1.20 -5.62
CA GLN A 128 14.99 -2.15 -6.70
C GLN A 128 15.63 -3.40 -6.10
N ILE A 129 15.10 -4.56 -6.48
CA ILE A 129 15.46 -5.84 -5.91
C ILE A 129 15.91 -6.77 -7.02
N THR A 130 17.06 -7.41 -6.82
CA THR A 130 17.60 -8.46 -7.69
C THR A 130 17.84 -9.70 -6.84
N CYS A 131 17.13 -10.78 -7.15
CA CYS A 131 17.29 -12.10 -6.55
C CYS A 131 18.01 -13.02 -7.54
N LYS A 132 19.08 -13.70 -7.10
CA LYS A 132 19.85 -14.68 -7.91
C LYS A 132 19.70 -16.08 -7.32
N SER A 133 19.41 -17.07 -8.17
CA SER A 133 19.19 -18.47 -7.77
C SER A 133 20.50 -19.14 -7.39
#